data_AF-A8PVW8-F1
#
_entry.id   AF-A8PVW8-F1
#
_cell.length_a   1.000
_cell.length_b   1.000
_cell.length_c   1.000
_cell.angle_alpha   90.00
_cell.angle_beta   90.00
_cell.angle_gamma   90.00
#
_symmetry.space_group_name_H-M   'P 1'
#
loop_
_entity.id
_entity.type
_entity.pdbx_description
1 polymer ?
#
loop_
_entity_poly.entity_id
_entity_poly.type
_entity_poly.pdbx_seq_one_letter_code
_entity_poly.pdbx_strand_id
1 'polypeptide(L)'
;MGAVASRSAGEGDAAANPRESSPAPLANRDFETLRREELVLEAAANPLEDIPSCLTLFDKWLTCYALGEQFRSVYRYGTIANCAPRREDFKFCLTLRQYDPETRRAKWLERRAEASAHQRKGVRTSEAVWEMRRDPLMDPAFVDPSYPLPSCTYPC
;
A
#
# COMPACT_ATOMS: atom_id res chain seq x y z
N MET A 1 12.79 40.76 62.72
CA MET A 1 12.30 39.40 62.48
C MET A 1 12.14 39.21 60.98
N GLY A 2 13.16 38.65 60.33
CA GLY A 2 13.15 38.37 58.90
C GLY A 2 14.03 37.15 58.67
N ALA A 3 13.42 36.00 58.42
CA ALA A 3 14.12 34.74 58.22
C ALA A 3 14.71 34.71 56.80
N VAL A 4 16.04 34.61 56.70
CA VAL A 4 16.73 34.35 55.43
C VAL A 4 16.76 32.84 55.24
N ALA A 5 15.99 32.33 54.29
CA ALA A 5 15.97 30.91 53.92
C ALA A 5 17.13 30.60 52.98
N SER A 6 18.07 29.78 53.44
CA SER A 6 19.08 29.14 52.61
C SER A 6 18.41 28.17 51.63
N ARG A 7 18.65 28.32 50.33
CA ARG A 7 18.36 27.28 49.32
C ARG A 7 19.66 26.79 48.71
N SER A 8 19.93 25.51 48.95
CA SER A 8 21.00 24.70 48.37
C SER A 8 20.88 24.61 46.86
N ALA A 9 22.02 24.76 46.17
CA ALA A 9 22.18 24.46 44.75
C ALA A 9 21.91 22.97 44.49
N GLY A 10 20.95 22.70 43.61
CA GLY A 10 20.74 21.39 43.00
C GLY A 10 21.25 21.44 41.57
N GLU A 11 22.42 20.85 41.36
CA GLU A 11 23.00 20.48 40.07
C GLU A 11 21.98 19.59 39.35
N GLY A 12 21.37 20.09 38.28
CA GLY A 12 20.45 19.35 37.44
C GLY A 12 21.12 19.05 36.12
N ASP A 13 21.72 17.87 36.01
CA ASP A 13 22.23 17.31 34.77
C ASP A 13 21.13 17.32 33.71
N ALA A 14 21.26 18.24 32.74
CA ALA A 14 20.45 18.26 31.54
C ALA A 14 20.84 17.05 30.68
N ALA A 15 20.22 15.91 30.97
CA ALA A 15 20.21 14.75 30.10
C ALA A 15 19.61 15.18 28.74
N ALA A 16 20.49 15.44 27.78
CA ALA A 16 20.14 15.65 26.39
C ALA A 16 19.43 14.40 25.88
N ASN A 17 18.12 14.50 25.66
CA ASN A 17 17.36 13.47 24.97
C ASN A 17 18.01 13.23 23.60
N PRO A 18 18.39 11.99 23.24
CA PRO A 18 18.82 11.68 21.90
C PRO A 18 17.65 11.99 20.97
N ARG A 19 17.90 12.92 20.04
CA ARG A 19 17.00 13.19 18.93
C ARG A 19 16.65 11.86 18.27
N GLU A 20 15.36 11.57 18.28
CA GLU A 20 14.64 10.72 17.35
C GLU A 20 15.39 10.69 16.00
N SER A 21 16.10 9.59 15.75
CA SER A 21 16.72 9.36 14.45
C SER A 21 15.58 9.02 13.49
N SER A 22 15.05 10.05 12.83
CA SER A 22 14.22 9.88 11.65
C SER A 22 14.89 8.86 10.72
N PRO A 23 14.22 7.76 10.34
CA PRO A 23 14.79 6.85 9.36
C PRO A 23 14.99 7.59 8.03
N ALA A 24 15.97 7.11 7.27
CA ALA A 24 16.54 7.65 6.04
C ALA A 24 15.52 8.20 5.01
N PRO A 25 15.94 9.11 4.10
CA PRO A 25 15.02 9.73 3.14
C PRO A 25 14.27 8.68 2.32
N LEU A 26 12.94 8.80 2.35
CA LEU A 26 11.91 7.92 1.76
C LEU A 26 11.99 7.78 0.23
N ALA A 27 12.93 8.46 -0.43
CA ALA A 27 13.10 8.50 -1.87
C ALA A 27 13.90 7.31 -2.47
N ASN A 28 14.56 6.49 -1.63
CA ASN A 28 15.43 5.39 -2.07
C ASN A 28 14.92 4.00 -1.67
N ARG A 29 13.60 3.77 -1.62
CA ARG A 29 13.09 2.39 -1.46
C ARG A 29 13.24 1.62 -2.78
N ASP A 30 13.87 0.45 -2.71
CA ASP A 30 14.03 -0.43 -3.85
C ASP A 30 12.67 -0.93 -4.34
N PHE A 31 12.47 -0.98 -5.66
CA PHE A 31 11.19 -1.40 -6.25
C PHE A 31 10.76 -2.79 -5.78
N GLU A 32 11.70 -3.73 -5.64
CA GLU A 32 11.42 -5.08 -5.14
C GLU A 32 10.94 -5.10 -3.69
N THR A 33 11.42 -4.18 -2.85
CA THR A 33 10.95 -4.08 -1.46
C THR A 33 9.51 -3.62 -1.40
N LEU A 34 9.16 -2.59 -2.17
CA LEU A 34 7.79 -2.08 -2.30
C LEU A 34 6.86 -3.16 -2.86
N ARG A 35 7.29 -3.87 -3.90
CA ARG A 35 6.52 -4.96 -4.49
C ARG A 35 6.20 -6.06 -3.47
N ARG A 36 7.16 -6.48 -2.64
CA ARG A 36 6.92 -7.50 -1.60
C ARG A 36 5.96 -7.00 -0.53
N GLU A 37 6.14 -5.78 -0.06
CA GLU A 37 5.24 -5.13 0.89
C GLU A 37 3.80 -5.08 0.35
N GLU A 38 3.62 -4.62 -0.89
CA GLU A 38 2.30 -4.54 -1.53
C GLU A 38 1.67 -5.91 -1.78
N LEU A 39 2.47 -6.91 -2.10
CA LEU A 39 1.97 -8.26 -2.31
C LEU A 39 1.31 -8.80 -1.05
N VAL A 40 1.92 -8.56 0.11
CA VAL A 40 1.37 -8.97 1.41
C VAL A 40 0.03 -8.25 1.70
N LEU A 41 -0.05 -6.95 1.40
CA LEU A 41 -1.29 -6.19 1.56
C LEU A 41 -2.40 -6.68 0.62
N GLU A 42 -2.06 -6.90 -0.65
CA GLU A 42 -2.99 -7.39 -1.66
C GLU A 42 -3.46 -8.82 -1.36
N ALA A 43 -2.58 -9.68 -0.84
CA ALA A 43 -2.92 -11.05 -0.44
C ALA A 43 -3.92 -11.07 0.72
N ALA A 44 -3.74 -10.19 1.71
CA ALA A 44 -4.65 -10.04 2.83
C ALA A 44 -6.01 -9.44 2.40
N ALA A 45 -6.01 -8.52 1.43
CA ALA A 45 -7.23 -7.92 0.90
C ALA A 45 -8.03 -8.84 -0.04
N ASN A 46 -7.36 -9.82 -0.68
CA ASN A 46 -7.98 -10.70 -1.67
C ASN A 46 -7.72 -12.19 -1.32
N PRO A 47 -8.60 -12.83 -0.51
CA PRO A 47 -8.54 -14.27 -0.28
C PRO A 47 -8.87 -15.06 -1.55
N LEU A 48 -8.60 -16.38 -1.55
CA LEU A 48 -8.77 -17.27 -2.72
C LEU A 48 -10.16 -17.21 -3.35
N GLU A 49 -11.20 -17.04 -2.54
CA GLU A 49 -12.59 -17.06 -3.00
C GLU A 49 -13.03 -15.73 -3.64
N ASP A 50 -12.30 -14.64 -3.39
CA ASP A 50 -12.72 -13.28 -3.78
C ASP A 50 -12.07 -12.78 -5.09
N ILE A 51 -11.34 -13.63 -5.81
CA ILE A 51 -10.76 -13.22 -7.10
C ILE A 51 -11.90 -12.92 -8.09
N PRO A 52 -12.00 -11.69 -8.61
CA PRO A 52 -13.11 -11.31 -9.46
C PRO A 52 -13.13 -12.17 -10.74
N SER A 53 -14.30 -12.71 -11.07
CA SER A 53 -14.48 -13.46 -12.32
C SER A 53 -14.24 -12.56 -13.54
N CYS A 54 -13.83 -13.12 -14.67
CA CYS A 54 -13.57 -12.31 -15.86
C CYS A 54 -14.80 -11.54 -16.36
N LEU A 55 -16.02 -12.04 -16.08
CA LEU A 55 -17.26 -11.33 -16.38
C LEU A 55 -17.40 -10.08 -15.52
N THR A 56 -17.08 -10.14 -14.22
CA THR A 56 -17.13 -8.96 -13.36
C THR A 56 -16.13 -7.88 -13.81
N LEU A 57 -14.95 -8.28 -14.32
CA LEU A 57 -13.97 -7.33 -14.88
C LEU A 57 -14.44 -6.76 -16.22
N PHE A 58 -15.11 -7.56 -17.04
CA PHE A 58 -15.75 -7.11 -18.26
C PHE A 58 -16.83 -6.05 -18.00
N ASP A 59 -17.71 -6.30 -17.02
CA ASP A 59 -18.77 -5.36 -16.66
C ASP A 59 -18.18 -4.04 -16.11
N LYS A 60 -17.10 -4.11 -15.32
CA LYS A 60 -16.36 -2.92 -14.85
C LYS A 60 -15.76 -2.14 -16.00
N TRP A 61 -15.29 -2.81 -17.05
CA TRP A 61 -14.75 -2.19 -18.25
C TRP A 61 -15.85 -1.50 -19.06
N LEU A 62 -16.98 -2.17 -19.31
CA LEU A 62 -18.13 -1.58 -20.02
C LEU A 62 -18.73 -0.40 -19.27
N THR A 63 -18.82 -0.49 -17.94
CA THR A 63 -19.34 0.60 -17.10
C THR A 63 -18.50 1.87 -17.23
N CYS A 64 -17.18 1.75 -17.47
CA CYS A 64 -16.34 2.91 -17.75
C CYS A 64 -16.71 3.62 -19.05
N TYR A 65 -17.14 2.89 -20.08
CA TYR A 65 -17.62 3.46 -21.34
C TYR A 65 -19.06 3.94 -21.29
N ALA A 66 -19.80 3.65 -20.22
CA ALA A 66 -21.16 4.13 -20.08
C ALA A 66 -21.20 5.66 -20.10
N LEU A 67 -22.18 6.21 -20.82
CA LEU A 67 -22.33 7.66 -21.04
C LEU A 67 -22.38 8.45 -19.72
N GLY A 68 -22.97 7.87 -18.66
CA GLY A 68 -23.08 8.52 -17.35
C GLY A 68 -21.73 8.76 -16.66
N GLU A 69 -20.84 7.77 -16.66
CA GLU A 69 -19.51 7.89 -16.05
C GLU A 69 -18.61 8.83 -16.86
N GLN A 70 -18.69 8.74 -18.18
CA GLN A 70 -17.95 9.63 -19.08
C GLN A 70 -18.39 11.09 -18.92
N PHE A 71 -19.70 11.33 -18.81
CA PHE A 71 -20.22 12.67 -18.55
C PHE A 71 -19.71 13.26 -17.23
N ARG A 72 -19.67 12.46 -16.16
CA ARG A 72 -19.11 12.89 -14.86
C ARG A 72 -17.63 13.24 -14.95
N SER A 73 -16.85 12.46 -15.70
CA SER A 73 -15.43 12.73 -15.92
C SER A 73 -15.21 14.03 -16.68
N VAL A 74 -15.96 14.24 -17.76
CA VAL A 74 -15.90 15.49 -18.54
C VAL A 74 -16.34 16.68 -17.70
N TYR A 75 -17.39 16.54 -16.89
CA TYR A 75 -17.85 17.61 -16.00
C TYR A 75 -16.82 18.00 -14.94
N ARG A 76 -16.14 17.03 -14.32
CA ARG A 76 -15.16 17.29 -13.24
C ARG A 76 -13.77 17.67 -13.73
N TYR A 77 -13.28 16.98 -14.76
CA TYR A 77 -11.89 17.04 -15.19
C TYR A 77 -11.72 17.63 -16.60
N GLY A 78 -12.81 17.83 -17.36
CA GLY A 78 -12.76 18.32 -18.74
C GLY A 78 -12.27 17.30 -19.77
N THR A 79 -11.99 16.06 -19.34
CA THR A 79 -11.45 15.00 -20.20
C THR A 79 -12.29 13.73 -20.11
N ILE A 80 -12.30 12.97 -21.21
CA ILE A 80 -12.87 11.61 -21.24
C ILE A 80 -12.08 10.74 -20.25
N ALA A 81 -12.78 9.89 -19.50
CA ALA A 81 -12.14 9.00 -18.53
C ALA A 81 -11.25 7.98 -19.23
N ASN A 82 -10.04 7.76 -18.68
CA ASN A 82 -9.14 6.74 -19.19
C ASN A 82 -9.63 5.33 -18.77
N CYS A 83 -10.18 4.57 -19.72
CA CYS A 83 -10.66 3.20 -19.51
C CYS A 83 -9.61 2.11 -19.81
N ALA A 84 -8.39 2.48 -20.20
CA ALA A 84 -7.32 1.52 -20.48
C ALA A 84 -7.01 0.54 -19.32
N PRO A 85 -6.88 0.96 -18.04
CA PRO A 85 -6.50 0.03 -16.97
C PRO A 85 -7.54 -1.09 -16.79
N ARG A 86 -8.84 -0.75 -16.81
CA ARG A 86 -9.92 -1.74 -16.69
C ARG A 86 -9.95 -2.74 -17.85
N ARG A 87 -9.62 -2.27 -19.06
CA ARG A 87 -9.51 -3.13 -20.24
C ARG A 87 -8.33 -4.10 -20.09
N GLU A 88 -7.22 -3.64 -19.55
CA GLU A 88 -6.02 -4.47 -19.33
C GLU A 88 -6.25 -5.51 -18.24
N ASP A 89 -7.02 -5.21 -17.21
CA ASP A 89 -7.45 -6.18 -16.20
C ASP A 89 -8.29 -7.30 -16.83
N PHE A 90 -9.27 -6.93 -17.67
CA PHE A 90 -10.08 -7.90 -18.41
C PHE A 90 -9.22 -8.77 -19.33
N LYS A 91 -8.34 -8.16 -20.14
CA LYS A 91 -7.44 -8.89 -21.05
C LYS A 91 -6.57 -9.89 -20.30
N PHE A 92 -6.04 -9.50 -19.14
CA PHE A 92 -5.21 -10.37 -18.33
C PHE A 92 -6.01 -11.51 -17.71
N CYS A 93 -7.23 -11.27 -17.25
CA CYS A 93 -8.10 -12.34 -16.77
C CYS A 93 -8.31 -13.42 -17.84
N LEU A 94 -8.50 -13.02 -19.11
CA LEU A 94 -8.60 -13.97 -20.23
C LEU A 94 -7.33 -14.81 -20.39
N THR A 95 -6.14 -14.20 -20.24
CA THR A 95 -4.87 -14.94 -20.28
C THR A 95 -4.69 -15.89 -19.11
N LEU A 96 -5.33 -15.61 -17.97
CA LEU A 96 -5.23 -16.43 -16.75
C LEU A 96 -6.19 -17.62 -16.72
N ARG A 97 -7.13 -17.73 -17.66
CA ARG A 97 -8.18 -18.76 -17.67
C ARG A 97 -7.64 -20.19 -17.74
N GLN A 98 -6.45 -20.38 -18.33
CA GLN A 98 -5.84 -21.69 -18.55
C GLN A 98 -5.09 -22.23 -17.32
N TYR A 99 -4.93 -21.42 -16.28
CA TYR A 99 -4.16 -21.76 -15.09
C TYR A 99 -5.06 -22.30 -13.96
N ASP A 100 -4.48 -23.09 -13.07
CA ASP A 100 -5.10 -23.54 -11.82
C ASP A 100 -5.53 -22.35 -10.93
N PRO A 101 -6.55 -22.50 -10.09
CA PRO A 101 -7.07 -21.42 -9.25
C PRO A 101 -5.99 -20.78 -8.36
N GLU A 102 -5.09 -21.58 -7.80
CA GLU A 102 -3.98 -21.09 -6.95
C GLU A 102 -2.96 -20.29 -7.76
N THR A 103 -2.53 -20.82 -8.91
CA THR A 103 -1.55 -20.14 -9.78
C THR A 103 -2.14 -18.88 -10.44
N ARG A 104 -3.46 -18.89 -10.71
CA ARG A 104 -4.22 -17.72 -11.14
C ARG A 104 -4.20 -16.63 -10.08
N ARG A 105 -4.42 -16.98 -8.81
CA ARG A 105 -4.33 -16.04 -7.68
C ARG A 105 -2.95 -15.42 -7.59
N ALA A 106 -1.90 -16.25 -7.57
CA ALA A 106 -0.54 -15.77 -7.40
C ALA A 106 -0.18 -14.73 -8.48
N LYS A 107 -0.44 -15.05 -9.75
CA LYS A 107 -0.20 -14.12 -10.86
C LYS A 107 -1.05 -12.86 -10.81
N TRP A 108 -2.28 -12.96 -10.31
CA TRP A 108 -3.16 -11.81 -10.12
C TRP A 108 -2.61 -10.86 -9.04
N LEU A 109 -2.20 -11.40 -7.89
CA LEU A 109 -1.59 -10.65 -6.79
C LEU A 109 -0.27 -10.00 -7.21
N GLU A 110 0.61 -10.75 -7.88
CA GLU A 110 1.91 -10.25 -8.36
C GLU A 110 1.74 -9.03 -9.26
N ARG A 111 0.84 -9.09 -10.25
CA ARG A 111 0.60 -7.98 -11.17
C ARG A 111 0.06 -6.74 -10.44
N ARG A 112 -0.85 -6.93 -9.48
CA ARG A 112 -1.40 -5.83 -8.68
C ARG A 112 -0.33 -5.21 -7.80
N ALA A 113 0.46 -6.02 -7.13
CA ALA A 113 1.58 -5.57 -6.31
C ALA A 113 2.60 -4.77 -7.13
N GLU A 114 2.91 -5.21 -8.35
CA GLU A 114 3.78 -4.47 -9.29
C GLU A 114 3.17 -3.13 -9.69
N ALA A 115 1.88 -3.10 -10.05
CA ALA A 115 1.19 -1.87 -10.42
C ALA A 115 1.15 -0.87 -9.26
N SER A 116 0.85 -1.32 -8.04
CA SER A 116 0.84 -0.50 -6.83
C SER A 116 2.25 -0.02 -6.48
N ALA A 117 3.27 -0.88 -6.58
CA ALA A 117 4.66 -0.48 -6.39
C ALA A 117 5.11 0.60 -7.39
N HIS A 118 4.68 0.51 -8.66
CA HIS A 118 4.93 1.55 -9.66
C HIS A 118 4.24 2.87 -9.31
N GLN A 119 3.01 2.83 -8.80
CA GLN A 119 2.27 4.02 -8.35
C GLN A 119 2.94 4.67 -7.14
N ARG A 120 3.37 3.88 -6.15
CA ARG A 120 4.10 4.37 -4.97
C ARG A 120 5.44 5.02 -5.31
N LYS A 121 6.15 4.48 -6.30
CA LYS A 121 7.42 5.06 -6.76
C LYS A 121 7.25 6.38 -7.52
N GLY A 122 6.03 6.74 -7.91
CA GLY A 122 5.75 7.99 -8.61
C GLY A 122 6.01 9.23 -7.74
N VAL A 123 6.73 10.22 -8.27
CA VAL A 123 7.18 11.45 -7.57
C VAL A 123 6.03 12.34 -7.03
N ARG A 124 4.76 12.02 -7.33
CA ARG A 124 3.58 12.85 -7.01
C ARG A 124 2.52 12.15 -6.17
N THR A 125 2.79 10.97 -5.61
CA THR A 125 1.83 10.27 -4.75
C THR A 125 2.11 10.58 -3.29
N SER A 126 1.05 10.78 -2.49
CA SER A 126 1.18 10.97 -1.04
C SER A 126 1.80 9.76 -0.35
N GLU A 127 1.60 8.57 -0.93
CA GLU A 127 2.17 7.29 -0.47
C GLU A 127 3.70 7.25 -0.48
N ALA A 128 4.37 8.15 -1.21
CA ALA A 128 5.84 8.25 -1.17
C ALA A 128 6.38 8.73 0.19
N VAL A 129 5.54 9.37 1.02
CA VAL A 129 5.95 9.91 2.33
C VAL A 129 5.61 8.94 3.48
N TRP A 130 4.77 7.93 3.23
CA TRP A 130 4.29 7.03 4.28
C TRP A 130 5.08 5.72 4.30
N GLU A 131 5.43 5.27 5.50
CA GLU A 131 6.03 3.95 5.71
C GLU A 131 4.95 2.91 6.04
N MET A 132 5.14 1.69 5.52
CA MET A 132 4.33 0.55 5.94
C MET A 132 4.48 0.33 7.44
N ARG A 133 3.35 0.29 8.15
CA ARG A 133 3.30 -0.09 9.58
C ARG A 133 3.80 -1.51 9.74
N ARG A 134 4.72 -1.75 10.67
CA ARG A 134 5.25 -3.11 10.90
C ARG A 134 4.65 -3.80 12.13
N ASP A 135 4.28 -3.06 13.18
CA ASP A 135 3.73 -3.62 14.42
C ASP A 135 2.44 -2.92 14.90
N PRO A 136 1.34 -3.65 15.15
CA PRO A 136 0.91 -4.81 14.35
C PRO A 136 0.53 -4.37 12.93
N LEU A 137 1.05 -5.06 11.92
CA LEU A 137 0.73 -4.77 10.51
C LEU A 137 -0.68 -5.22 10.12
N MET A 138 -1.05 -6.46 10.48
CA MET A 138 -2.34 -7.09 10.16
C MET A 138 -2.83 -7.88 11.37
N ASP A 139 -4.15 -7.98 11.53
CA ASP A 139 -4.74 -8.93 12.47
C ASP A 139 -4.44 -10.36 11.98
N PRO A 140 -4.02 -11.29 12.86
CA PRO A 140 -3.69 -12.67 12.49
C PRO A 140 -4.79 -13.39 11.69
N ALA A 141 -6.05 -12.97 11.78
CA ALA A 141 -7.14 -13.55 10.99
C ALA A 141 -7.01 -13.33 9.46
N PHE A 142 -6.29 -12.31 9.00
CA PHE A 142 -6.19 -11.93 7.59
C PHE A 142 -4.83 -12.26 6.95
N VAL A 143 -3.92 -12.88 7.70
CA VAL A 143 -2.58 -13.20 7.21
C VAL A 143 -2.61 -14.50 6.41
N ASP A 144 -2.26 -14.41 5.12
CA ASP A 144 -2.07 -15.59 4.29
C ASP A 144 -0.72 -16.24 4.61
N PRO A 145 -0.67 -17.53 5.01
CA PRO A 145 0.60 -18.22 5.29
C PRO A 145 1.53 -18.32 4.08
N SER A 146 1.00 -18.19 2.85
CA SER A 146 1.77 -18.23 1.61
C SER A 146 2.61 -16.98 1.38
N TYR A 147 2.27 -15.87 2.04
CA TYR A 147 2.90 -14.55 1.88
C TYR A 147 3.27 -13.97 3.25
N PRO A 148 4.43 -14.35 3.81
CA PRO A 148 4.81 -13.94 5.16
C PRO A 148 5.04 -12.44 5.25
N LEU A 149 4.62 -11.85 6.37
CA LEU A 149 4.86 -10.45 6.68
C LEU A 149 6.39 -10.16 6.69
N PRO A 150 6.83 -8.99 6.20
CA PRO A 150 8.24 -8.61 6.31
C PRO A 150 8.61 -8.51 7.80
N SER A 151 9.56 -9.34 8.24
CA SER A 151 9.98 -9.40 9.64
C SER A 151 10.55 -8.05 10.09
N CYS A 152 10.07 -7.52 11.22
CA CYS A 152 10.74 -6.44 11.94
C CYS A 152 12.11 -6.95 12.42
N THR A 153 13.18 -6.63 11.71
CA THR A 153 14.50 -6.55 12.36
C THR A 153 14.51 -5.27 13.19
N TYR A 154 14.28 -5.44 14.49
CA TYR A 154 14.30 -4.43 15.55
C TYR A 154 15.54 -3.51 15.52
N PRO A 155 15.48 -2.31 16.15
CA PRO A 155 14.41 -1.86 17.06
C PRO A 155 13.47 -0.84 16.42
N CYS A 156 12.17 -1.16 16.50
CA CYS A 156 11.06 -0.24 16.27
C CYS A 156 11.04 0.88 17.33
#